data_AF-A0A1S0U3I2-F1
#
_entry.id   AF-A0A1S0U3I2-F1
#
_cell.length_a   1.000
_cell.length_b   1.000
_cell.length_c   1.000
_cell.angle_alpha   90.00
_cell.angle_beta   90.00
_cell.angle_gamma   90.00
#
_symmetry.space_group_name_H-M   'P 1'
#
loop_
_entity.id
_entity.type
_entity.pdbx_description
1 polymer ?
#
loop_
_entity_poly.entity_id
_entity_poly.type
_entity_poly.pdbx_seq_one_letter_code
_entity_poly.pdbx_strand_id
1 'polypeptide(L)'
;MANLSCGARCLKFCLFVFNLIFLLCGLVCVGIGTWLVLDRYAVDSLAIASEKVQVTDDGLRELASKPAAVRQIGFLLIIGGIIVIVVSFMGCCGAAKEWRVLLCCYATCLMIILATQIAAAIYAVMHSHMFAQDFRQILKASLKLYNGTDTTSRMSDDTVLMKAAWDKIMIEKSCCGVDSKIGDFNESGWYQLTGRRHHFPPACCPPNKDGTLMAFCPVIARYGDGCYDRIKDSVQALSTHFKIVAWTVISIALIQVN
;
A
#
# COMPACT_ATOMS: atom_id res chain seq x y z
N MET A 1 -9.32 13.09 -43.28
CA MET A 1 -9.35 12.24 -42.07
C MET A 1 -8.99 10.83 -42.49
N ALA A 2 -7.74 10.42 -42.29
CA ALA A 2 -7.26 9.11 -42.74
C ALA A 2 -7.99 7.99 -41.98
N ASN A 3 -8.48 6.98 -42.70
CA ASN A 3 -9.11 5.79 -42.15
C ASN A 3 -8.09 5.01 -41.31
N LEU A 4 -8.02 5.27 -40.01
CA LEU A 4 -7.23 4.47 -39.10
C LEU A 4 -7.76 3.02 -39.10
N SER A 5 -6.85 2.06 -39.31
CA SER A 5 -7.11 0.62 -39.18
C SER A 5 -7.83 0.33 -37.85
N CYS A 6 -8.68 -0.70 -37.84
CA CYS A 6 -9.43 -1.15 -36.67
C CYS A 6 -8.51 -1.30 -35.43
N GLY A 7 -7.31 -1.85 -35.63
CA GLY A 7 -6.32 -2.02 -34.56
C GLY A 7 -5.84 -0.69 -33.95
N ALA A 8 -5.63 0.35 -34.76
CA ALA A 8 -5.19 1.65 -34.26
C ALA A 8 -6.30 2.39 -33.48
N ARG A 9 -7.57 2.19 -33.86
CA ARG A 9 -8.72 2.68 -33.10
C ARG A 9 -8.87 1.95 -31.76
N CYS A 10 -8.70 0.63 -31.75
CA CYS A 10 -8.71 -0.18 -30.53
C CYS A 10 -7.58 0.24 -29.58
N LEU A 11 -6.34 0.37 -30.07
CA LEU A 11 -5.20 0.83 -29.28
C LEU A 11 -5.42 2.21 -28.65
N LYS A 12 -5.98 3.17 -29.40
CA LYS A 12 -6.33 4.50 -28.87
C LYS A 12 -7.34 4.40 -27.73
N PHE A 13 -8.39 3.61 -27.90
CA PHE A 13 -9.40 3.42 -26.87
C PHE A 13 -8.82 2.75 -25.62
N CYS A 14 -8.03 1.69 -25.79
CA CYS A 14 -7.33 1.02 -24.69
C CYS A 14 -6.40 1.97 -23.94
N LEU A 15 -5.62 2.80 -24.67
CA LEU A 15 -4.71 3.78 -24.06
C LEU A 15 -5.49 4.84 -23.26
N PHE A 16 -6.63 5.30 -23.77
CA PHE A 16 -7.49 6.25 -23.07
C PHE A 16 -8.06 5.64 -21.78
N VAL A 17 -8.64 4.44 -21.85
CA VAL A 17 -9.19 3.74 -20.67
C VAL A 17 -8.11 3.47 -19.63
N PHE A 18 -6.94 3.00 -20.05
CA PHE A 18 -5.83 2.71 -19.15
C PHE A 18 -5.31 3.97 -18.43
N ASN A 19 -5.15 5.08 -19.16
CA ASN A 19 -4.76 6.36 -18.55
C ASN A 19 -5.85 6.92 -17.63
N LEU A 20 -7.14 6.69 -17.93
CA LEU A 20 -8.24 7.07 -17.04
C LEU A 20 -8.19 6.31 -15.71
N ILE A 21 -7.92 5.00 -15.75
CA ILE A 21 -7.76 4.19 -14.53
C ILE A 21 -6.59 4.72 -13.70
N PHE A 22 -5.45 5.03 -14.32
CA PHE A 22 -4.30 5.59 -13.59
C PHE A 22 -4.57 6.98 -13.02
N LEU A 23 -5.33 7.83 -13.73
CA LEU A 23 -5.76 9.12 -13.22
C LEU A 23 -6.56 8.95 -11.92
N LEU A 24 -7.51 8.01 -11.89
CA LEU A 24 -8.30 7.69 -10.70
C LEU A 24 -7.41 7.13 -9.57
N CYS A 25 -6.50 6.21 -9.87
CA CYS A 25 -5.54 5.69 -8.89
C CYS A 25 -4.66 6.82 -8.30
N GLY A 26 -4.19 7.76 -9.13
CA GLY A 26 -3.43 8.91 -8.69
C GLY A 26 -4.21 9.80 -7.72
N LEU A 27 -5.49 10.06 -8.00
CA LEU A 27 -6.38 10.81 -7.09
C LEU A 27 -6.55 10.11 -5.75
N VAL A 28 -6.74 8.78 -5.76
CA VAL A 28 -6.83 7.98 -4.53
C VAL A 28 -5.52 8.05 -3.74
N CYS A 29 -4.36 7.93 -4.39
CA CYS A 29 -3.06 8.05 -3.74
C CYS A 29 -2.85 9.42 -3.08
N VAL A 30 -3.23 10.51 -3.77
CA VAL A 30 -3.16 11.86 -3.18
C VAL A 30 -4.11 11.98 -1.99
N GLY A 31 -5.34 11.47 -2.10
CA GLY A 31 -6.30 11.48 -0.99
C GLY A 31 -5.77 10.76 0.26
N ILE A 32 -5.25 9.53 0.09
CA ILE A 32 -4.64 8.76 1.17
C ILE A 32 -3.40 9.48 1.72
N GLY A 33 -2.54 10.02 0.85
CA GLY A 33 -1.33 10.72 1.26
C GLY A 33 -1.64 11.99 2.07
N THR A 34 -2.61 12.79 1.63
CA THR A 34 -3.09 13.97 2.36
C THR A 34 -3.72 13.57 3.69
N TRP A 35 -4.52 12.50 3.72
CA TRP A 35 -5.07 11.96 4.96
C TRP A 35 -3.96 11.59 5.97
N LEU A 36 -2.95 10.84 5.55
CA LEU A 36 -1.83 10.44 6.40
C LEU A 36 -1.04 11.64 6.97
N VAL A 37 -0.96 12.74 6.22
CA VAL A 37 -0.29 13.96 6.67
C VAL A 37 -1.19 14.77 7.63
N LEU A 38 -2.50 14.84 7.38
CA LEU A 38 -3.44 15.66 8.16
C LEU A 38 -3.93 15.00 9.45
N ASP A 39 -4.24 13.70 9.43
CA ASP A 39 -4.75 12.95 10.59
C ASP A 39 -3.80 13.07 11.79
N ARG A 40 -2.49 13.13 11.55
CA ARG A 40 -1.48 13.29 12.60
C ARG A 40 -1.15 14.74 12.94
N TYR A 41 -1.35 15.71 12.04
CA TYR A 41 -1.25 17.14 12.36
C TYR A 41 -2.30 17.58 13.37
N ALA A 42 -3.51 17.02 13.28
CA ALA A 42 -4.57 17.24 14.26
C ALA A 42 -4.17 16.70 15.66
N VAL A 43 -3.49 15.55 15.71
CA VAL A 43 -3.01 14.92 16.96
C VAL A 43 -1.83 15.70 17.56
N ASP A 44 -0.87 16.16 16.75
CA ASP A 44 0.22 17.03 17.22
C ASP A 44 -0.30 18.40 17.68
N SER A 45 -1.29 18.97 16.99
CA SER A 45 -1.94 20.22 17.40
C SER A 45 -2.73 20.07 18.71
N LEU A 46 -3.34 18.90 18.94
CA LEU A 46 -3.98 18.54 20.22
C LEU A 46 -2.95 18.31 21.34
N ALA A 47 -1.77 17.77 21.03
CA ALA A 47 -0.69 17.59 22.00
C ALA A 47 -0.12 18.94 22.48
N ILE A 48 0.04 19.92 21.57
CA ILE A 48 0.49 21.29 21.92
C ILE A 48 -0.59 22.04 22.72
N ALA A 49 -1.87 21.78 22.49
CA ALA A 49 -2.95 22.32 23.32
C ALA A 49 -3.03 21.68 24.72
N SER A 50 -2.42 20.50 24.93
CA SER A 50 -2.39 19.80 26.22
C SER A 50 -1.28 20.30 27.18
N GLU A 51 -0.42 21.25 26.75
CA GLU A 51 0.63 21.85 27.59
C GLU A 51 0.08 22.63 28.83
N LYS A 52 -1.25 22.76 28.98
CA LYS A 52 -1.86 23.36 30.19
C LYS A 52 -2.31 22.39 31.28
N VAL A 53 -2.08 21.06 31.17
CA VAL A 53 -2.40 20.13 32.26
C VAL A 53 -1.15 19.34 32.67
N GLN A 54 -0.53 19.77 33.77
CA GLN A 54 0.49 19.00 34.47
C GLN A 54 -0.08 17.63 34.86
N VAL A 55 0.36 16.56 34.20
CA VAL A 55 0.33 15.20 34.76
C VAL A 55 1.72 14.60 34.60
N THR A 56 2.35 14.42 35.75
CA THR A 56 3.51 13.58 36.02
C THR A 56 3.15 12.12 35.74
N ASP A 57 3.62 11.55 34.63
CA ASP A 57 3.88 10.11 34.52
C ASP A 57 4.90 9.81 33.41
N ASP A 58 5.99 9.13 33.77
CA ASP A 58 7.15 8.82 32.92
C ASP A 58 6.87 7.66 31.93
N GLY A 59 5.72 7.70 31.26
CA GLY A 59 5.30 6.72 30.25
C GLY A 59 4.98 7.30 28.87
N LEU A 60 5.01 8.63 28.72
CA LEU A 60 4.52 9.32 27.51
C LEU A 60 5.63 9.98 26.67
N ARG A 61 6.89 9.59 26.86
CA ARG A 61 8.03 10.09 26.04
C ARG A 61 8.52 9.09 24.98
N GLU A 62 8.06 7.84 25.01
CA GLU A 62 8.38 6.82 23.99
C GLU A 62 7.34 6.71 22.85
N LEU A 63 6.23 7.45 22.92
CA LEU A 63 5.29 7.56 21.79
C LEU A 63 5.71 8.62 20.74
N ALA A 64 6.71 9.44 21.06
CA ALA A 64 7.20 10.53 20.20
C ALA A 64 8.30 10.09 19.21
N SER A 65 8.85 8.89 19.34
CA SER A 65 9.90 8.37 18.48
C SER A 65 9.33 7.49 17.36
N LYS A 66 8.59 8.08 16.40
CA LYS A 66 8.47 7.68 14.96
C LYS A 66 7.20 8.19 14.20
N PRO A 67 6.60 9.37 14.49
CA PRO A 67 5.64 9.96 13.53
C PRO A 67 6.29 10.36 12.19
N ALA A 68 7.63 10.44 12.12
CA ALA A 68 8.37 10.83 10.91
C ALA A 68 8.23 9.84 9.74
N ALA A 69 8.25 8.52 9.99
CA ALA A 69 8.24 7.52 8.91
C ALA A 69 6.89 7.46 8.18
N VAL A 70 5.78 7.55 8.92
CA VAL A 70 4.43 7.58 8.32
C VAL A 70 4.22 8.88 7.54
N ARG A 71 4.73 10.00 8.06
CA ARG A 71 4.70 11.29 7.36
C ARG A 71 5.49 11.26 6.06
N GLN A 72 6.66 10.62 6.05
CA GLN A 72 7.46 10.43 4.83
C GLN A 72 6.68 9.65 3.78
N ILE A 73 5.97 8.58 4.16
CA ILE A 73 5.12 7.81 3.25
C ILE A 73 3.97 8.65 2.70
N GLY A 74 3.31 9.45 3.55
CA GLY A 74 2.27 10.37 3.13
C GLY A 74 2.75 11.35 2.05
N PHE A 75 3.92 11.97 2.25
CA PHE A 75 4.53 12.85 1.24
C PHE A 75 4.89 12.11 -0.05
N LEU A 76 5.43 10.89 0.04
CA LEU A 76 5.75 10.08 -1.14
C LEU A 76 4.49 9.74 -1.95
N LEU A 77 3.38 9.40 -1.28
CA LEU A 77 2.09 9.13 -1.93
C LEU A 77 1.51 10.38 -2.61
N ILE A 78 1.62 11.55 -1.98
CA ILE A 78 1.18 12.82 -2.58
C ILE A 78 2.01 13.14 -3.83
N ILE A 79 3.35 13.16 -3.70
CA ILE A 79 4.25 13.52 -4.81
C ILE A 79 4.09 12.52 -5.96
N GLY A 80 4.11 11.22 -5.65
CA GLY A 80 3.91 10.16 -6.65
C GLY A 80 2.53 10.22 -7.30
N GLY A 81 1.47 10.46 -6.52
CA GLY A 81 0.11 10.58 -7.01
C GLY A 81 -0.06 11.77 -7.97
N ILE A 82 0.53 12.93 -7.65
CA ILE A 82 0.52 14.10 -8.55
C ILE A 82 1.24 13.78 -9.87
N ILE A 83 2.41 13.13 -9.82
CA ILE A 83 3.14 12.73 -11.03
C ILE A 83 2.27 11.82 -11.90
N VAL A 84 1.62 10.81 -11.31
CA VAL A 84 0.71 9.90 -12.03
C VAL A 84 -0.44 10.68 -12.65
N ILE A 85 -1.09 11.58 -11.91
CA ILE A 85 -2.19 12.42 -12.43
C ILE A 85 -1.75 13.23 -13.64
N VAL A 86 -0.59 13.89 -13.58
CA VAL A 86 -0.07 14.71 -14.68
C VAL A 86 0.22 13.86 -15.91
N VAL A 87 0.94 12.74 -15.76
CA VAL A 87 1.31 11.85 -16.86
C VAL A 87 0.05 11.22 -17.48
N SER A 88 -0.90 10.77 -16.66
CA SER A 88 -2.17 10.20 -17.13
C SER A 88 -3.06 11.22 -17.82
N PHE A 89 -3.10 12.46 -17.34
CA PHE A 89 -3.82 13.54 -18.01
C PHE A 89 -3.21 13.86 -19.38
N MET A 90 -1.88 13.91 -19.49
CA MET A 90 -1.19 14.05 -20.77
C MET A 90 -1.50 12.88 -21.72
N GLY A 91 -1.57 11.65 -21.21
CA GLY A 91 -1.97 10.45 -21.97
C GLY A 91 -3.42 10.53 -22.48
N CYS A 92 -4.37 10.87 -21.61
CA CYS A 92 -5.79 11.04 -21.97
C CYS A 92 -6.00 12.16 -22.99
N CYS A 93 -5.42 13.34 -22.76
CA CYS A 93 -5.52 14.47 -23.68
C CYS A 93 -4.79 14.22 -25.00
N GLY A 94 -3.64 13.54 -24.98
CA GLY A 94 -2.89 13.16 -26.17
C GLY A 94 -3.68 12.18 -27.05
N ALA A 95 -4.35 11.22 -26.42
CA ALA A 95 -5.23 10.28 -27.10
C ALA A 95 -6.50 10.96 -27.68
N ALA A 96 -7.13 11.85 -26.92
CA ALA A 96 -8.40 12.48 -27.30
C ALA A 96 -8.24 13.60 -28.35
N LYS A 97 -7.21 14.44 -28.25
CA LYS A 97 -6.99 15.59 -29.16
C LYS A 97 -6.10 15.27 -30.36
N GLU A 98 -5.58 14.05 -30.48
CA GLU A 98 -4.62 13.63 -31.51
C GLU A 98 -3.38 14.55 -31.65
N TRP A 99 -3.04 15.28 -30.58
CA TRP A 99 -1.89 16.19 -30.57
C TRP A 99 -0.60 15.40 -30.48
N ARG A 100 0.08 15.24 -31.62
CA ARG A 100 1.34 14.47 -31.75
C ARG A 100 2.40 14.90 -30.75
N VAL A 101 2.57 16.21 -30.53
CA VAL A 101 3.56 16.74 -29.57
C VAL A 101 3.26 16.27 -28.15
N LEU A 102 2.00 16.30 -27.72
CA LEU A 102 1.60 15.85 -26.38
C LEU A 102 1.80 14.34 -26.20
N LEU A 103 1.56 13.56 -27.26
CA LEU A 103 1.83 12.12 -27.27
C LEU A 103 3.33 11.81 -27.20
N CYS A 104 4.17 12.61 -27.88
CA CYS A 104 5.63 12.53 -27.76
C CYS A 104 6.10 12.87 -26.34
N CYS A 105 5.60 13.96 -25.74
CA CYS A 105 5.93 14.31 -24.36
C CYS A 105 5.54 13.19 -23.38
N TYR A 106 4.34 12.63 -23.53
CA TYR A 106 3.90 11.47 -22.74
C TYR A 106 4.87 10.28 -22.87
N ALA A 107 5.26 9.93 -24.10
CA ALA A 107 6.21 8.85 -24.34
C ALA A 107 7.59 9.14 -23.71
N THR A 108 8.08 10.38 -23.81
CA THR A 108 9.35 10.79 -23.18
C THR A 108 9.26 10.71 -21.65
N CYS A 109 8.16 11.17 -21.04
CA CYS A 109 7.95 11.03 -19.60
C CYS A 109 7.97 9.56 -19.15
N LEU A 110 7.30 8.66 -19.89
CA LEU A 110 7.33 7.23 -19.60
C LEU A 110 8.73 6.64 -19.69
N MET A 111 9.53 7.04 -20.68
CA MET A 111 10.92 6.58 -20.82
C MET A 111 11.79 7.03 -19.64
N ILE A 112 11.63 8.27 -19.17
CA ILE A 112 12.36 8.78 -18.00
C ILE A 112 11.94 8.01 -16.74
N ILE A 113 10.63 7.82 -16.53
CA ILE A 113 10.11 7.04 -15.40
C ILE A 113 10.67 5.61 -15.42
N LEU A 114 10.70 4.97 -16.59
CA LEU A 114 11.27 3.63 -16.74
C LEU A 114 12.76 3.59 -16.38
N ALA A 115 13.55 4.58 -16.84
CA ALA A 115 14.96 4.67 -16.48
C ALA A 115 15.15 4.85 -14.97
N THR A 116 14.35 5.69 -14.33
CA THR A 116 14.36 5.87 -12.87
C THR A 116 13.95 4.59 -12.13
N GLN A 117 12.96 3.85 -12.62
CA GLN A 117 12.53 2.58 -12.04
C GLN A 117 13.65 1.52 -12.11
N ILE A 118 14.36 1.42 -13.22
CA ILE A 118 15.51 0.51 -13.37
C ILE A 118 16.60 0.89 -12.37
N ALA A 119 16.96 2.17 -12.28
CA ALA A 119 17.95 2.65 -11.32
C ALA A 119 17.55 2.36 -9.86
N ALA A 120 16.29 2.64 -9.50
CA ALA A 120 15.74 2.36 -8.17
C ALA A 120 15.71 0.85 -7.86
N ALA A 121 15.38 0.00 -8.83
CA ALA A 121 15.39 -1.45 -8.66
C ALA A 121 16.81 -1.99 -8.39
N ILE A 122 17.81 -1.51 -9.14
CA ILE A 122 19.22 -1.86 -8.90
C ILE A 122 19.63 -1.43 -7.49
N TYR A 123 19.31 -0.19 -7.11
CA TYR A 123 19.61 0.33 -5.77
C TYR A 123 18.95 -0.50 -4.66
N ALA A 124 17.68 -0.87 -4.83
CA ALA A 124 16.92 -1.67 -3.87
C ALA A 124 17.48 -3.10 -3.72
N VAL A 125 17.96 -3.72 -4.81
CA VAL A 125 18.62 -5.03 -4.75
C VAL A 125 19.94 -4.95 -3.98
N MET A 126 20.74 -3.90 -4.24
CA MET A 126 22.01 -3.68 -3.52
C MET A 126 21.79 -3.45 -2.01
N HIS A 127 20.71 -2.77 -1.62
CA HIS A 127 20.39 -2.44 -0.23
C HIS A 127 19.15 -3.17 0.30
N SER A 128 18.95 -4.41 -0.13
CA SER A 128 17.75 -5.20 0.17
C SER A 128 17.49 -5.39 1.68
N HIS A 129 18.54 -5.46 2.50
CA HIS A 129 18.39 -5.60 3.96
C HIS A 129 17.77 -4.36 4.62
N MET A 130 18.12 -3.15 4.16
CA MET A 130 17.52 -1.92 4.70
C MET A 130 16.05 -1.83 4.30
N PHE A 131 15.75 -2.11 3.04
CA PHE A 131 14.37 -2.11 2.52
C PHE A 131 13.47 -3.13 3.24
N ALA A 132 14.00 -4.31 3.58
CA ALA A 132 13.29 -5.32 4.35
C ALA A 132 12.84 -4.81 5.73
N GLN A 133 13.72 -4.10 6.43
CA GLN A 133 13.40 -3.52 7.74
C GLN A 133 12.41 -2.37 7.64
N ASP A 134 12.59 -1.50 6.65
CA ASP A 134 11.67 -0.39 6.39
C ASP A 134 10.27 -0.90 6.07
N PHE A 135 10.14 -1.87 5.15
CA PHE A 135 8.85 -2.45 4.79
C PHE A 135 8.16 -3.10 6.00
N ARG A 136 8.91 -3.83 6.83
CA ARG A 136 8.40 -4.41 8.08
C ARG A 136 7.92 -3.32 9.05
N GLN A 137 8.64 -2.20 9.18
CA GLN A 137 8.23 -1.08 10.02
C GLN A 137 6.96 -0.41 9.47
N ILE A 138 6.81 -0.30 8.16
CA ILE A 138 5.61 0.21 7.50
C ILE A 138 4.41 -0.69 7.81
N LEU A 139 4.55 -2.01 7.66
CA LEU A 139 3.50 -2.96 8.02
C LEU A 139 3.12 -2.87 9.50
N LYS A 140 4.09 -2.68 10.40
CA LYS A 140 3.79 -2.48 11.83
C LYS A 140 3.02 -1.19 12.05
N ALA A 141 3.43 -0.11 11.40
CA ALA A 141 2.73 1.17 11.50
C ALA A 141 1.30 1.08 10.98
N SER A 142 1.06 0.40 9.85
CA SER A 142 -0.29 0.19 9.33
C SER A 142 -1.12 -0.73 10.23
N LEU A 143 -0.52 -1.73 10.86
CA LEU A 143 -1.20 -2.62 11.81
C LEU A 143 -1.69 -1.86 13.06
N LYS A 144 -1.02 -0.78 13.48
CA LYS A 144 -1.51 0.05 14.60
C LYS A 144 -2.85 0.74 14.30
N LEU A 145 -3.16 1.00 13.03
CA LEU A 145 -4.45 1.56 12.62
C LEU A 145 -5.57 0.50 12.58
N TYR A 146 -5.27 -0.77 12.82
CA TYR A 146 -6.25 -1.84 12.86
C TYR A 146 -7.14 -1.73 14.11
N ASN A 147 -8.44 -1.45 13.93
CA ASN A 147 -9.38 -1.29 15.04
C ASN A 147 -10.24 -2.53 15.32
N GLY A 148 -10.19 -3.56 14.48
CA GLY A 148 -10.77 -4.89 14.72
C GLY A 148 -12.27 -5.04 15.06
N THR A 149 -13.04 -3.98 15.32
CA THR A 149 -14.49 -4.05 15.59
C THR A 149 -15.29 -3.02 14.78
N ASP A 150 -16.54 -3.37 14.48
CA ASP A 150 -17.50 -2.53 13.76
C ASP A 150 -18.38 -1.68 14.72
N THR A 151 -18.11 -1.67 16.02
CA THR A 151 -19.10 -1.29 17.06
C THR A 151 -18.97 0.10 17.67
N THR A 152 -18.03 0.94 17.24
CA THR A 152 -18.02 2.34 17.70
C THR A 152 -18.86 3.22 16.78
N SER A 153 -19.98 3.72 17.30
CA SER A 153 -20.94 4.67 16.72
C SER A 153 -20.37 6.06 16.35
N ARG A 154 -19.05 6.16 16.16
CA ARG A 154 -18.28 7.32 15.69
C ARG A 154 -17.11 6.86 14.80
N MET A 155 -17.37 5.92 13.89
CA MET A 155 -16.34 5.36 13.03
C MET A 155 -16.09 6.29 11.83
N SER A 156 -14.83 6.69 11.64
CA SER A 156 -14.33 7.23 10.38
C SER A 156 -14.23 6.09 9.36
N ASP A 157 -14.71 6.33 8.13
CA ASP A 157 -14.74 5.34 7.04
C ASP A 157 -13.37 4.68 6.79
N ASP A 158 -12.28 5.39 7.06
CA ASP A 158 -10.90 4.93 6.83
C ASP A 158 -10.45 3.81 7.76
N THR A 159 -11.00 3.75 8.98
CA THR A 159 -10.65 2.71 9.97
C THR A 159 -11.24 1.35 9.54
N VAL A 160 -12.40 1.39 8.88
CA VAL A 160 -13.07 0.22 8.29
C VAL A 160 -12.24 -0.34 7.13
N LEU A 161 -11.72 0.55 6.28
CA LEU A 161 -10.89 0.15 5.14
C LEU A 161 -9.62 -0.57 5.60
N MET A 162 -8.94 -0.05 6.63
CA MET A 162 -7.72 -0.67 7.14
C MET A 162 -8.00 -2.03 7.81
N LYS A 163 -9.12 -2.15 8.55
CA LYS A 163 -9.59 -3.43 9.09
C LYS A 163 -9.82 -4.44 7.96
N ALA A 164 -10.60 -4.07 6.95
CA ALA A 164 -10.93 -4.95 5.84
C ALA A 164 -9.68 -5.39 5.04
N ALA A 165 -8.73 -4.48 4.83
CA ALA A 165 -7.47 -4.79 4.16
C ALA A 165 -6.66 -5.84 4.94
N TRP A 166 -6.50 -5.65 6.25
CA TRP A 166 -5.78 -6.59 7.11
C TRP A 166 -6.50 -7.92 7.27
N ASP A 167 -7.82 -7.92 7.47
CA ASP A 167 -8.63 -9.13 7.56
C ASP A 167 -8.49 -9.96 6.28
N LYS A 168 -8.57 -9.32 5.10
CA LYS A 168 -8.38 -9.98 3.81
C LYS A 168 -6.99 -10.61 3.70
N ILE A 169 -5.94 -9.87 4.05
CA ILE A 169 -4.56 -10.37 3.96
C ILE A 169 -4.34 -11.58 4.87
N MET A 170 -4.78 -11.50 6.13
CA MET A 170 -4.60 -12.57 7.11
C MET A 170 -5.32 -13.86 6.69
N ILE A 171 -6.54 -13.74 6.18
CA ILE A 171 -7.33 -14.88 5.71
C ILE A 171 -6.74 -15.46 4.41
N GLU A 172 -6.51 -14.62 3.40
CA GLU A 172 -6.07 -15.05 2.05
C GLU A 172 -4.65 -15.64 2.07
N LYS A 173 -3.77 -15.10 2.91
CA LYS A 173 -2.38 -15.57 3.05
C LYS A 173 -2.15 -16.50 4.24
N SER A 174 -3.20 -16.80 5.01
CA SER A 174 -3.13 -17.67 6.20
C SER A 174 -1.98 -17.28 7.11
N CYS A 175 -1.91 -15.99 7.45
CA CYS A 175 -0.86 -15.37 8.27
C CYS A 175 -1.49 -14.52 9.37
N CYS A 176 -0.72 -14.17 10.39
CA CYS A 176 -1.23 -13.34 11.49
C CYS A 176 -0.24 -12.28 11.93
N GLY A 177 -0.69 -11.02 11.98
CA GLY A 177 0.15 -9.88 12.34
C GLY A 177 1.33 -9.70 11.37
N VAL A 178 2.26 -8.81 11.71
CA VAL A 178 3.44 -8.61 10.86
C VAL A 178 4.42 -9.76 11.04
N ASP A 179 4.73 -10.08 12.30
CA ASP A 179 5.77 -11.01 12.71
C ASP A 179 5.24 -12.26 13.38
N SER A 180 3.91 -12.36 13.51
CA SER A 180 3.26 -13.45 14.21
C SER A 180 3.71 -13.55 15.68
N LYS A 181 3.99 -12.40 16.32
CA LYS A 181 4.39 -12.35 17.74
C LYS A 181 3.23 -11.95 18.65
N ILE A 182 3.24 -12.49 19.86
CA ILE A 182 2.39 -12.00 20.95
C ILE A 182 2.81 -10.56 21.23
N GLY A 183 1.90 -9.62 21.04
CA GLY A 183 2.17 -8.19 21.17
C GLY A 183 2.13 -7.40 19.86
N ASP A 184 2.07 -8.05 18.69
CA ASP A 184 1.97 -7.36 17.40
C ASP A 184 0.75 -6.43 17.31
N PHE A 185 -0.34 -6.79 18.00
CA PHE A 185 -1.57 -6.01 18.07
C PHE A 185 -1.67 -5.10 19.30
N ASN A 186 -0.70 -5.09 20.23
CA ASN A 186 -0.83 -4.33 21.49
C ASN A 186 -1.03 -2.83 21.27
N GLU A 187 -0.42 -2.31 20.22
CA GLU A 187 -0.51 -0.91 19.82
C GLU A 187 -1.66 -0.64 18.83
N SER A 188 -2.43 -1.67 18.47
CA SER A 188 -3.60 -1.54 17.60
C SER A 188 -4.86 -1.19 18.39
N GLY A 189 -5.82 -0.53 17.73
CA GLY A 189 -7.12 -0.21 18.32
C GLY A 189 -7.87 -1.46 18.82
N TRP A 190 -7.68 -2.60 18.17
CA TRP A 190 -8.26 -3.89 18.58
C TRP A 190 -7.90 -4.30 20.02
N TYR A 191 -6.63 -4.17 20.41
CA TYR A 191 -6.18 -4.59 21.74
C TYR A 191 -6.74 -3.70 22.85
N GLN A 192 -6.94 -2.41 22.54
CA GLN A 192 -7.56 -1.46 23.47
C GLN A 192 -9.07 -1.75 23.61
N LEU A 193 -9.77 -1.98 22.50
CA LEU A 193 -11.21 -2.24 22.48
C LEU A 193 -11.59 -3.55 23.18
N THR A 194 -10.75 -4.57 23.08
CA THR A 194 -10.97 -5.87 23.73
C THR A 194 -10.55 -5.91 25.20
N GLY A 195 -10.25 -4.74 25.79
CA GLY A 195 -9.83 -4.63 27.19
C GLY A 195 -8.54 -5.37 27.50
N ARG A 196 -7.62 -5.47 26.51
CA ARG A 196 -6.32 -6.14 26.61
C ARG A 196 -6.38 -7.65 26.89
N ARG A 197 -7.55 -8.27 26.70
CA ARG A 197 -7.77 -9.70 26.96
C ARG A 197 -7.51 -10.57 25.73
N HIS A 198 -7.71 -10.03 24.53
CA HIS A 198 -7.58 -10.76 23.28
C HIS A 198 -6.38 -10.27 22.46
N HIS A 199 -5.36 -11.12 22.35
CA HIS A 199 -4.10 -10.78 21.69
C HIS A 199 -4.20 -10.78 20.15
N PHE A 200 -5.20 -11.46 19.58
CA PHE A 200 -5.33 -11.65 18.13
C PHE A 200 -6.79 -11.50 17.67
N PRO A 201 -7.02 -10.86 16.51
CA PRO A 201 -8.35 -10.73 15.92
C PRO A 201 -8.82 -12.05 15.27
N PRO A 202 -10.13 -12.20 15.00
CA PRO A 202 -10.70 -13.38 14.35
C PRO A 202 -10.01 -13.82 13.04
N ALA A 203 -9.61 -12.86 12.20
CA ALA A 203 -8.99 -13.11 10.90
C ALA A 203 -7.61 -13.81 10.98
N CYS A 204 -6.99 -13.83 12.16
CA CYS A 204 -5.75 -14.57 12.43
C CYS A 204 -5.94 -16.09 12.61
N CYS A 205 -7.19 -16.57 12.63
CA CYS A 205 -7.53 -17.97 12.80
C CYS A 205 -8.30 -18.48 11.57
N PRO A 206 -8.20 -19.78 11.25
CA PRO A 206 -9.01 -20.37 10.21
C PRO A 206 -10.51 -20.25 10.53
N PRO A 207 -11.37 -20.05 9.52
CA PRO A 207 -12.82 -20.01 9.72
C PRO A 207 -13.34 -21.35 10.24
N ASN A 208 -14.48 -21.31 10.94
CA ASN A 208 -15.16 -22.53 11.36
C ASN A 208 -15.65 -23.35 10.14
N LYS A 209 -16.05 -24.60 10.38
CA LYS A 209 -16.61 -25.49 9.34
C LYS A 209 -17.81 -24.89 8.58
N ASP A 210 -18.53 -23.98 9.24
CA ASP A 210 -19.69 -23.28 8.70
C ASP A 210 -19.32 -21.99 7.91
N GLY A 211 -18.02 -21.73 7.71
CA GLY A 211 -17.51 -20.56 7.00
C GLY A 211 -17.51 -19.26 7.82
N THR A 212 -17.99 -19.29 9.06
CA THR A 212 -18.04 -18.12 9.96
C THR A 212 -16.70 -17.89 10.65
N LEU A 213 -16.30 -16.63 10.78
CA LEU A 213 -15.18 -16.22 11.63
C LEU A 213 -15.52 -16.37 13.11
N MET A 214 -14.49 -16.68 13.91
CA MET A 214 -14.60 -16.78 15.37
C MET A 214 -14.88 -15.41 16.00
N ALA A 215 -15.38 -15.34 17.22
CA ALA A 215 -15.49 -14.05 17.93
C ALA A 215 -14.12 -13.47 18.34
N PHE A 216 -13.15 -14.36 18.61
CA PHE A 216 -11.75 -14.03 18.88
C PHE A 216 -10.85 -15.21 18.49
N CYS A 217 -9.58 -14.96 18.22
CA CYS A 217 -8.61 -15.99 17.85
C CYS A 217 -7.75 -16.39 19.06
N PRO A 218 -7.84 -17.65 19.58
CA PRO A 218 -6.97 -18.10 20.64
C PRO A 218 -5.55 -18.37 20.13
N VAL A 219 -4.54 -18.22 21.00
CA VAL A 219 -3.12 -18.34 20.63
C VAL A 219 -2.79 -19.68 19.97
N ILE A 220 -3.47 -20.76 20.39
CA ILE A 220 -3.26 -22.13 19.90
C ILE A 220 -3.82 -22.40 18.49
N ALA A 221 -4.83 -21.66 18.04
CA ALA A 221 -5.50 -21.90 16.76
C ALA A 221 -5.05 -20.92 15.66
N ARG A 222 -4.10 -20.05 16.01
CA ARG A 222 -3.62 -18.94 15.17
C ARG A 222 -2.72 -19.44 14.05
N TYR A 223 -2.72 -18.73 12.93
CA TYR A 223 -1.68 -18.90 11.91
C TYR A 223 -0.28 -18.65 12.50
N GLY A 224 0.63 -19.60 12.27
CA GLY A 224 1.99 -19.56 12.81
C GLY A 224 2.91 -18.54 12.14
N ASP A 225 2.65 -18.20 10.88
CA ASP A 225 3.52 -17.35 10.08
C ASP A 225 3.13 -15.86 10.14
N GLY A 226 4.15 -14.99 10.12
CA GLY A 226 3.95 -13.54 9.98
C GLY A 226 3.54 -13.16 8.57
N CYS A 227 2.66 -12.16 8.43
CA CYS A 227 2.25 -11.72 7.11
C CYS A 227 3.39 -11.08 6.31
N TYR A 228 4.41 -10.51 6.97
CA TYR A 228 5.59 -10.02 6.26
C TYR A 228 6.29 -11.14 5.47
N ASP A 229 6.51 -12.29 6.09
CA ASP A 229 7.19 -13.43 5.44
C ASP A 229 6.34 -14.01 4.31
N ARG A 230 5.04 -14.20 4.54
CA ARG A 230 4.11 -14.68 3.49
C ARG A 230 3.97 -13.72 2.30
N ILE A 231 4.00 -12.41 2.55
CA ILE A 231 3.99 -11.39 1.50
C ILE A 231 5.31 -11.44 0.73
N LYS A 232 6.45 -11.50 1.44
CA LYS A 232 7.78 -11.61 0.81
C LYS A 232 7.87 -12.85 -0.08
N ASP A 233 7.42 -14.00 0.39
CA ASP A 233 7.40 -15.24 -0.37
C ASP A 233 6.50 -15.13 -1.61
N SER A 234 5.32 -14.52 -1.46
CA SER A 234 4.41 -14.26 -2.59
C SER A 234 5.05 -13.35 -3.65
N VAL A 235 5.73 -12.28 -3.22
CA VAL A 235 6.45 -11.37 -4.12
C VAL A 235 7.62 -12.07 -4.81
N GLN A 236 8.35 -12.93 -4.09
CA GLN A 236 9.46 -13.68 -4.64
C GLN A 236 9.01 -14.75 -5.65
N ALA A 237 7.88 -15.41 -5.39
CA ALA A 237 7.24 -16.31 -6.35
C ALA A 237 6.84 -15.54 -7.61
N LEU A 238 6.19 -14.38 -7.46
CA LEU A 238 5.79 -13.53 -8.59
C LEU A 238 7.00 -13.02 -9.39
N SER A 239 8.08 -12.62 -8.71
CA SER A 239 9.34 -12.21 -9.34
C SER A 239 9.94 -13.33 -10.21
N THR A 240 9.84 -14.59 -9.77
CA THR A 240 10.31 -15.73 -10.56
C THR A 240 9.52 -15.85 -11.87
N HIS A 241 8.20 -15.71 -11.83
CA HIS A 241 7.37 -15.72 -13.04
C HIS A 241 7.68 -14.55 -13.98
N PHE A 242 7.82 -13.33 -13.44
CA PHE A 242 8.18 -12.17 -14.25
C PHE A 242 9.57 -12.28 -14.88
N LYS A 243 10.55 -12.88 -14.17
CA LYS A 243 11.87 -13.17 -14.75
C LYS A 243 11.76 -14.08 -15.97
N ILE A 244 10.97 -15.15 -15.88
CA ILE A 244 10.75 -16.07 -16.99
C ILE A 244 10.18 -15.31 -18.19
N VAL A 245 9.11 -14.51 -17.99
CA VAL A 245 8.50 -13.72 -19.06
C VAL A 245 9.50 -12.72 -19.65
N ALA A 246 10.24 -11.98 -18.81
CA ALA A 246 11.25 -11.03 -19.27
C ALA A 246 12.34 -11.70 -20.13
N TRP A 247 12.86 -12.86 -19.70
CA TRP A 247 13.81 -13.65 -20.49
C TRP A 247 13.20 -14.10 -21.82
N THR A 248 11.96 -14.58 -21.84
CA THR A 248 11.31 -14.98 -23.11
C THR A 248 11.15 -13.82 -24.08
N VAL A 249 10.77 -12.63 -23.61
CA VAL A 249 10.61 -11.44 -24.46
C VAL A 249 11.96 -10.98 -25.02
N ILE A 250 13.02 -10.99 -24.20
CA ILE A 250 14.38 -10.66 -24.64
C ILE A 250 14.86 -11.67 -25.70
N SER A 251 14.64 -12.97 -25.49
CA SER A 251 15.01 -14.00 -26.47
C SER A 251 14.26 -13.86 -27.79
N ILE A 252 12.95 -13.60 -27.75
CA ILE A 252 12.15 -13.38 -28.97
C ILE A 252 12.61 -12.12 -29.70
N ALA A 253 12.90 -11.03 -28.98
CA ALA A 253 13.41 -9.79 -29.56
C ALA A 253 14.78 -9.99 -30.24
N LEU A 254 15.69 -10.76 -29.64
CA LEU A 254 16.99 -11.09 -30.25
C LEU A 254 16.85 -11.92 -31.52
N ILE A 255 15.87 -12.84 -31.57
CA ILE A 255 15.58 -13.65 -32.76
C ILE A 255 14.97 -12.81 -33.89
N GLN A 256 14.15 -11.82 -33.59
CA GLN A 256 13.54 -10.95 -34.63
C GLN A 256 14.51 -9.93 -35.22
N VAL A 257 15.61 -9.62 -34.51
CA VAL A 257 16.63 -8.66 -34.95
C VAL A 257 17.71 -9.33 -35.83
N ASN A 258 17.77 -10.66 -35.87
CA ASN A 258 18.74 -11.44 -36.63
C ASN A 258 18.09 -12.19 -37.79
#